data_AF-A0A1B7LKH5-F1
#
_entry.id   AF-A0A1B7LKH5-F1
#
_cell.length_a   1.000
_cell.length_b   1.000
_cell.length_c   1.000
_cell.angle_alpha   90.00
_cell.angle_beta   90.00
_cell.angle_gamma   90.00
#
_symmetry.space_group_name_H-M   'P 1'
#
loop_
_entity.id
_entity.type
_entity.pdbx_description
1 polymer ?
#
loop_
_entity_poly.entity_id
_entity_poly.type
_entity_poly.pdbx_seq_one_letter_code
_entity_poly.pdbx_strand_id
1 'polypeptide(L)'
;MSLLLFFLLTGVAVGYIRPLPAGGAKINQRIILAGLFVLLASMGAQLGANKMLLRHLDQMGLQALVLAGASVAGSVLLVQAAHLLYNRRRTARTAKTAGTAGKTVLSGGEEDGQ
;
A
#
# COMPACT_ATOMS: atom_id res chain seq x y z
N MET A 1 1.26 -21.91 8.96
CA MET A 1 1.11 -20.43 8.93
C MET A 1 2.34 -19.70 9.46
N SER A 2 3.05 -20.25 10.46
CA SER A 2 4.26 -19.65 11.04
C SER A 2 5.47 -19.57 10.09
N LEU A 3 5.62 -20.49 9.12
CA LEU A 3 6.73 -20.44 8.15
C LEU A 3 6.73 -19.18 7.28
N LEU A 4 5.55 -18.73 6.84
CA LEU A 4 5.42 -17.51 6.03
C LEU A 4 5.84 -16.28 6.83
N LEU A 5 5.45 -16.21 8.11
CA LEU A 5 5.88 -15.14 9.00
C LEU A 5 7.38 -15.17 9.23
N PHE A 6 7.97 -16.35 9.44
CA PHE A 6 9.42 -16.48 9.63
C PHE A 6 10.21 -16.05 8.38
N PHE A 7 9.76 -16.46 7.19
CA PHE A 7 10.34 -16.02 5.92
C PHE A 7 10.19 -14.53 5.69
N LEU A 8 9.04 -13.95 6.05
CA LEU A 8 8.80 -12.51 5.95
C LEU A 8 9.74 -11.73 6.88
N LEU A 9 9.82 -12.12 8.16
CA LEU A 9 10.70 -11.46 9.14
C LEU A 9 12.17 -11.56 8.70
N THR A 10 12.59 -12.75 8.28
CA THR A 10 13.97 -12.97 7.83
C THR A 10 14.26 -12.18 6.56
N GLY A 11 13.35 -12.16 5.59
CA GLY A 11 13.49 -11.38 4.36
C GLY A 11 13.61 -9.88 4.59
N VAL A 12 12.80 -9.34 5.52
CA VAL A 12 12.89 -7.92 5.93
C VAL A 12 14.19 -7.63 6.67
N ALA A 13 14.62 -8.51 7.59
CA ALA A 13 15.88 -8.36 8.31
C ALA A 13 17.09 -8.38 7.37
N VAL A 14 17.10 -9.31 6.41
CA VAL A 14 18.15 -9.42 5.38
C VAL A 14 18.12 -8.20 4.44
N GLY A 15 16.94 -7.71 4.08
CA GLY A 15 16.77 -6.49 3.26
C GLY A 15 17.24 -5.21 3.97
N TYR A 16 17.17 -5.16 5.31
CA TYR A 16 17.63 -4.02 6.10
C TYR A 16 19.17 -3.95 6.20
N ILE A 17 19.86 -5.11 6.26
CA ILE A 17 21.32 -5.17 6.46
C ILE A 17 22.11 -4.94 5.17
N ARG A 18 21.57 -5.28 3.98
CA ARG A 18 22.22 -5.06 2.68
C ARG A 18 21.42 -4.05 1.82
N PRO A 19 21.75 -2.74 1.86
CA PRO A 19 21.15 -1.79 0.94
C PRO A 19 21.52 -2.19 -0.50
N LEU A 20 20.52 -2.59 -1.30
CA LEU A 20 20.75 -3.05 -2.66
C LEU A 20 21.29 -1.89 -3.52
N PRO A 21 22.49 -2.02 -4.14
CA PRO A 21 22.94 -1.06 -5.13
C PRO A 21 21.99 -1.06 -6.34
N ALA A 22 21.89 0.07 -7.05
CA ALA A 22 20.92 0.30 -8.14
C ALA A 22 20.91 -0.80 -9.25
N GLY A 23 21.99 -1.57 -9.40
CA GLY A 23 22.06 -2.74 -10.29
C GLY A 23 21.33 -3.98 -9.75
N GLY A 24 21.37 -4.23 -8.44
CA GLY A 24 20.73 -5.38 -7.79
C GLY A 24 19.19 -5.29 -7.78
N ALA A 25 18.65 -4.07 -7.79
CA ALA A 25 17.20 -3.85 -7.86
C ALA A 25 16.57 -4.40 -9.15
N LYS A 26 17.28 -4.29 -10.29
CA LYS A 26 16.80 -4.82 -11.58
C LYS A 26 16.78 -6.35 -11.61
N ILE A 27 17.80 -6.99 -11.01
CA ILE A 27 17.84 -8.45 -10.85
C ILE A 27 16.71 -8.90 -9.92
N ASN A 28 16.54 -8.24 -8.77
CA ASN A 28 15.48 -8.57 -7.82
C ASN A 28 14.10 -8.47 -8.49
N GLN A 29 13.85 -7.41 -9.27
CA GLN A 29 12.59 -7.27 -10.00
C GLN A 29 12.35 -8.43 -11.00
N ARG A 30 13.38 -8.85 -11.74
CA ARG A 30 13.26 -10.00 -12.66
C ARG A 30 12.99 -11.30 -11.90
N ILE A 31 13.67 -11.52 -10.78
CA ILE A 31 13.48 -12.71 -9.93
C ILE A 31 12.06 -12.73 -9.34
N ILE A 32 11.58 -11.60 -8.82
CA ILE A 32 10.21 -11.47 -8.28
C ILE A 32 9.19 -11.72 -9.38
N LEU A 33 9.38 -11.16 -10.58
CA LEU A 33 8.44 -11.36 -11.68
C LEU A 33 8.43 -12.81 -12.17
N ALA A 34 9.59 -13.47 -12.26
CA ALA A 34 9.69 -14.88 -12.57
C ALA A 34 9.02 -15.75 -11.48
N GLY A 35 9.25 -15.43 -10.21
CA GLY A 35 8.61 -16.11 -9.08
C GLY A 35 7.10 -15.91 -9.05
N LEU A 36 6.62 -14.69 -9.30
CA LEU A 36 5.20 -14.37 -9.42
C LEU A 36 4.58 -15.13 -10.60
N PHE A 37 5.26 -15.20 -11.74
CA PHE A 37 4.77 -15.96 -12.89
C PHE A 37 4.59 -17.44 -12.55
N VAL A 38 5.60 -18.07 -11.94
CA VAL A 38 5.52 -19.48 -11.51
C VAL A 38 4.43 -19.67 -10.45
N LEU A 39 4.33 -18.75 -9.49
CA LEU A 39 3.33 -18.82 -8.42
C LEU A 39 1.91 -18.67 -8.96
N LEU A 40 1.67 -17.70 -9.85
CA LEU A 40 0.38 -17.50 -10.51
C LEU A 40 0.01 -18.71 -11.37
N ALA A 41 0.97 -19.25 -12.13
CA ALA A 41 0.76 -20.44 -12.93
C ALA A 41 0.41 -21.64 -12.03
N SER A 42 1.12 -21.83 -10.92
CA SER A 42 0.86 -22.91 -9.97
C SER A 42 -0.50 -22.76 -9.27
N MET A 43 -0.85 -21.56 -8.81
CA MET A 43 -2.16 -21.27 -8.23
C MET A 43 -3.29 -21.49 -9.23
N GLY A 44 -3.12 -21.02 -10.47
CA GLY A 44 -4.09 -21.24 -11.55
C GLY A 44 -4.24 -22.72 -11.89
N ALA A 45 -3.13 -23.46 -12.01
CA ALA A 45 -3.14 -24.89 -12.26
C ALA A 45 -3.79 -25.68 -11.10
N GLN A 46 -3.55 -25.28 -9.84
CA GLN A 46 -4.17 -25.89 -8.68
C GLN A 46 -5.69 -25.67 -8.65
N LEU A 47 -6.15 -24.47 -9.01
CA LEU A 47 -7.59 -24.17 -9.16
C LEU A 47 -8.21 -24.96 -10.32
N GLY A 48 -7.53 -25.02 -11.48
CA GLY A 48 -8.03 -25.69 -12.69
C GLY A 48 -8.01 -27.22 -12.63
N ALA A 49 -7.03 -27.83 -11.98
CA ALA A 49 -6.98 -29.28 -11.81
C ALA A 49 -8.00 -29.77 -10.76
N ASN A 50 -8.52 -28.87 -9.92
CA ASN A 50 -9.48 -29.22 -8.90
C ASN A 50 -10.92 -29.18 -9.44
N LYS A 51 -11.42 -30.35 -9.85
CA LYS A 51 -12.81 -30.54 -10.31
C LYS A 51 -13.89 -30.03 -9.34
N MET A 52 -13.62 -30.02 -8.03
CA MET A 52 -14.56 -29.48 -7.04
C MET A 52 -14.62 -27.95 -7.17
N LEU A 53 -13.47 -27.28 -7.23
CA LEU A 53 -13.41 -25.83 -7.46
C LEU A 53 -13.99 -25.46 -8.82
N LEU A 54 -13.70 -26.21 -9.90
CA LEU A 54 -14.29 -25.98 -11.22
C LEU A 54 -15.81 -26.11 -11.24
N ARG A 55 -16.36 -27.13 -10.56
CA ARG A 55 -17.82 -27.33 -10.48
C ARG A 55 -18.50 -26.27 -9.61
N HIS A 56 -17.81 -25.79 -8.57
CA HIS A 56 -18.28 -24.65 -7.79
C HIS A 56 -18.03 -23.31 -8.50
N LEU A 57 -17.11 -23.22 -9.47
CA LEU A 57 -16.85 -22.01 -10.25
C LEU A 57 -18.03 -21.63 -11.14
N ASP A 58 -18.86 -22.57 -11.58
CA ASP A 58 -20.09 -22.24 -12.31
C ASP A 58 -21.07 -21.46 -11.41
N GLN A 59 -21.19 -21.87 -10.15
CA GLN A 59 -22.07 -21.22 -9.18
C GLN A 59 -21.42 -19.98 -8.52
N MET A 60 -20.12 -20.04 -8.25
CA MET A 60 -19.36 -19.02 -7.52
C MET A 60 -18.58 -18.07 -8.42
N GLY A 61 -18.40 -18.37 -9.71
CA GLY A 61 -17.58 -17.58 -10.61
C GLY A 61 -18.16 -16.20 -10.86
N LEU A 62 -19.47 -16.11 -11.06
CA LEU A 62 -20.15 -14.82 -11.18
C LEU A 62 -20.08 -14.04 -9.85
N GLN A 63 -20.29 -14.71 -8.73
CA GLN A 63 -20.20 -14.10 -7.40
C GLN A 63 -18.77 -13.58 -7.13
N ALA A 64 -17.75 -14.38 -7.46
CA ALA A 64 -16.35 -14.02 -7.32
C ALA A 64 -15.96 -12.87 -8.25
N LEU A 65 -16.47 -12.84 -9.47
CA LEU A 65 -16.24 -11.74 -10.41
C LEU A 65 -16.81 -10.42 -9.89
N VAL A 66 -18.06 -10.44 -9.40
CA VAL A 66 -18.70 -9.25 -8.81
C VAL A 66 -17.97 -8.81 -7.54
N LEU A 67 -17.61 -9.74 -6.65
CA LEU A 67 -16.86 -9.44 -5.43
C LEU A 67 -15.47 -8.87 -5.73
N ALA A 68 -14.72 -9.48 -6.64
CA ALA A 68 -13.40 -9.00 -7.05
C ALA A 68 -13.50 -7.61 -7.72
N GLY A 69 -14.43 -7.43 -8.65
CA GLY A 69 -14.66 -6.16 -9.32
C GLY A 69 -15.07 -5.06 -8.36
N ALA A 70 -16.05 -5.31 -7.49
CA ALA A 70 -16.49 -4.38 -6.46
C ALA A 70 -15.39 -4.07 -5.44
N SER A 71 -14.58 -5.06 -5.07
CA SER A 71 -13.46 -4.89 -4.13
C SER A 71 -12.38 -3.98 -4.73
N VAL A 72 -11.95 -4.22 -5.97
CA VAL A 72 -10.98 -3.38 -6.66
C VAL A 72 -11.53 -1.98 -6.90
N ALA A 73 -12.77 -1.86 -7.39
CA ALA A 73 -13.43 -0.57 -7.60
C ALA A 73 -13.55 0.21 -6.29
N GLY A 74 -13.98 -0.44 -5.20
CA GLY A 74 -14.07 0.15 -3.87
C GLY A 74 -12.72 0.61 -3.33
N SER A 75 -11.66 -0.19 -3.51
CA SER A 75 -10.30 0.17 -3.10
C SER A 75 -9.79 1.41 -3.84
N VAL A 76 -9.96 1.45 -5.17
CA VAL A 76 -9.53 2.58 -6.00
C VAL A 76 -10.34 3.85 -5.68
N LEU A 77 -11.67 3.74 -5.55
CA LEU A 77 -12.54 4.85 -5.16
C LEU A 77 -12.16 5.42 -3.79
N LEU A 78 -11.87 4.55 -2.82
CA LEU A 78 -11.50 4.97 -1.47
C LEU A 78 -10.14 5.67 -1.45
N VAL A 79 -9.16 5.19 -2.22
CA VAL A 79 -7.86 5.86 -2.38
C VAL A 79 -8.03 7.24 -3.00
N GLN A 80 -8.87 7.39 -4.03
CA GLN A 80 -9.16 8.71 -4.61
C GLN A 80 -9.85 9.63 -3.61
N ALA A 81 -10.88 9.14 -2.90
CA ALA A 81 -11.57 9.91 -1.87
C ALA A 81 -10.61 10.35 -0.74
N ALA A 82 -9.72 9.45 -0.31
CA ALA A 82 -8.68 9.75 0.65
C ALA A 82 -7.68 10.78 0.13
N HIS A 83 -7.32 10.74 -1.16
CA HIS A 83 -6.46 11.74 -1.78
C HIS A 83 -7.12 13.13 -1.81
N LEU A 84 -8.43 13.21 -2.11
CA LEU A 84 -9.20 14.46 -2.04
C LEU A 84 -9.29 15.00 -0.60
N LEU A 85 -9.45 14.12 0.40
CA LEU A 85 -9.45 14.52 1.81
C LEU A 85 -8.06 14.95 2.28
N TYR A 86 -7.02 14.24 1.86
CA TYR A 86 -5.63 14.53 2.23
C TYR A 86 -5.16 15.87 1.63
N ASN A 87 -5.53 16.15 0.38
CA ASN A 87 -5.25 17.44 -0.24
C ASN A 87 -5.94 18.59 0.51
N ARG A 88 -7.14 18.35 1.05
CA ARG A 88 -7.87 19.31 1.90
C ARG A 88 -7.22 19.51 3.30
N ARG A 89 -6.40 18.57 3.78
CA ARG A 89 -5.69 18.65 5.06
C ARG A 89 -4.29 19.27 4.98
N ARG A 90 -3.66 19.33 3.81
CA ARG A 90 -2.37 20.02 3.64
C ARG A 90 -2.55 21.54 3.73
N THR A 91 -3.57 22.10 3.10
CA THR A 91 -3.87 23.55 3.17
C THR A 91 -4.21 24.03 4.58
N ALA A 92 -4.83 23.18 5.41
CA ALA A 92 -5.14 23.49 6.81
C ALA A 92 -3.92 23.40 7.76
N ARG A 93 -2.88 22.63 7.41
CA ARG A 93 -1.66 22.47 8.24
C ARG A 93 -0.61 23.57 7.99
N THR A 94 -0.52 24.09 6.76
CA THR A 94 0.29 25.28 6.48
C THR A 94 -0.29 26.55 7.12
N ALA A 95 -1.62 26.68 7.20
CA ALA A 95 -2.27 27.78 7.93
C ALA A 95 -2.02 27.73 9.45
N LYS A 96 -2.04 26.54 10.07
CA LYS A 96 -1.81 26.41 11.52
C LYS A 96 -0.36 26.65 11.94
N THR A 97 0.60 26.42 11.05
CA THR A 97 2.04 26.66 11.33
C THR A 97 2.42 28.12 11.07
N ALA A 98 1.79 28.80 10.10
CA ALA A 98 1.96 30.25 9.89
C ALA A 98 1.35 31.09 11.02
N GLY A 99 0.23 30.66 11.61
CA GLY A 99 -0.42 31.35 12.73
C GLY A 99 0.33 31.28 14.06
N THR A 100 1.24 30.32 14.25
CA THR A 100 2.08 30.24 15.46
C THR A 100 3.35 31.09 15.34
N ALA A 101 3.92 31.23 14.14
CA ALA A 101 5.07 32.12 13.91
C ALA A 101 4.71 33.62 14.00
N GLY A 102 3.47 34.01 13.65
CA GLY A 102 3.01 35.40 13.76
C GLY A 102 2.73 35.87 15.20
N LYS A 103 2.36 34.95 16.11
CA LYS A 103 2.07 35.30 17.51
C LYS A 103 3.31 35.51 18.38
N THR A 104 4.48 35.02 17.96
CA THR A 104 5.73 35.17 18.72
C THR A 104 6.47 36.47 18.41
N VAL A 105 6.19 37.11 17.26
CA VAL A 105 6.82 38.39 16.88
C VAL A 105 6.00 39.59 17.35
N LEU A 106 4.67 39.48 17.44
CA LEU A 106 3.77 40.56 17.87
C LEU A 106 3.60 40.69 19.40
N SER A 107 4.15 39.76 20.17
CA SER A 107 4.09 39.78 21.65
C SER A 107 5.42 40.15 22.30
N GLY A 108 6.29 40.85 21.56
CA GLY A 108 7.63 41.26 22.00
C GLY A 108 7.93 42.76 21.86
N GLY A 109 6.94 43.59 21.55
CA GLY A 109 7.17 45.02 21.41
C GLY A 109 5.87 45.81 21.45
N GLU A 110 5.46 46.20 22.66
CA GLU A 110 4.72 47.43 23.02
C GLU A 110 4.07 47.25 24.40
N GLU A 111 4.89 46.93 25.40
CA GLU A 111 4.65 47.38 26.78
C GLU A 111 5.97 47.93 27.30
N ASP A 112 6.17 49.23 27.10
CA ASP A 112 6.79 50.12 28.07
C ASP A 112 6.80 51.55 27.53
N GLY A 113 6.24 52.47 28.32
CA GLY A 113 6.37 53.91 28.07
C GLY A 113 5.14 54.76 28.35
N GLN A 114 4.37 54.44 29.38
CA GLN A 114 3.74 55.50 30.20
C GLN A 114 4.62 55.73 31.43
#